data_AF-A0A4V3XI18-F1
#
_entry.id   AF-A0A4V3XI18-F1
#
_cell.length_a   1.000
_cell.length_b   1.000
_cell.length_c   1.000
_cell.angle_alpha   90.00
_cell.angle_beta   90.00
_cell.angle_gamma   90.00
#
_symmetry.space_group_name_H-M   'P 1'
#
loop_
_entity.id
_entity.type
_entity.pdbx_description
1 polymer ?
#
loop_
_entity_poly.entity_id
_entity_poly.type
_entity_poly.pdbx_seq_one_letter_code
_entity_poly.pdbx_strand_id
1 'polypeptide(L)'
;MLACGVVFSVHLLIYVLPLCIKFQHDMLYVVFLIAGVLATFKPYPTLSDPGLFLSMVSLFPETYPFLRHPFVTFLLHLHSALLLPLFHHLWLSQGTGNANFFYASTLVFGMSNGAALLDAVWSGLRVAIGKVPQTLDVVQE
;
A
#
# COMPACT_ATOMS: atom_id res chain seq x y z
N MET A 1 11.93 5.93 23.64
CA MET A 1 11.01 5.20 22.75
C MET A 1 9.71 5.95 22.46
N LEU A 2 9.01 6.48 23.48
CA LEU A 2 7.71 7.17 23.29
C LEU A 2 7.76 8.36 22.30
N ALA A 3 8.79 9.22 22.40
CA ALA A 3 8.91 10.42 21.55
C ALA A 3 9.07 10.09 20.05
N CYS A 4 9.79 9.02 19.71
CA CYS A 4 10.02 8.61 18.32
C CYS A 4 8.72 8.11 17.68
N GLY A 5 7.93 7.31 18.42
CA GLY A 5 6.62 6.83 17.97
C GLY A 5 5.65 7.98 17.67
N VAL A 6 5.59 8.99 18.54
CA VAL A 6 4.74 10.17 18.34
C VAL A 6 5.14 10.95 17.09
N VAL A 7 6.43 11.12 16.83
CA VAL A 7 6.92 11.82 15.61
C VAL A 7 6.52 11.07 14.34
N PHE A 8 6.69 9.75 14.30
CA PHE A 8 6.26 8.93 13.15
C PHE A 8 4.73 8.95 12.97
N SER A 9 3.97 9.00 14.05
CA SER A 9 2.51 9.11 13.98
C SER A 9 2.04 10.49 13.50
N VAL A 10 2.71 11.57 13.89
CA VAL A 10 2.36 12.93 13.45
C VAL A 10 2.70 13.15 11.96
N HIS A 11 3.77 12.54 11.46
CA HIS A 11 4.15 12.58 10.03
C HIS A 11 3.01 12.13 9.10
N LEU A 12 2.19 11.16 9.53
CA LEU A 12 1.06 10.66 8.76
C LEU A 12 0.01 11.75 8.46
N LEU A 13 -0.14 12.75 9.34
CA LEU A 13 -1.11 13.84 9.15
C LEU A 13 -0.77 14.74 7.95
N ILE A 14 0.51 14.80 7.56
CA ILE A 14 0.97 15.61 6.43
C ILE A 14 0.37 15.11 5.12
N TYR A 15 0.04 13.82 5.01
CA TYR A 15 -0.53 13.24 3.80
C TYR A 15 -2.04 13.48 3.66
N VAL A 16 -2.76 13.76 4.74
CA VAL A 16 -4.22 13.92 4.72
C VAL A 16 -4.61 15.17 3.92
N LEU A 17 -3.99 16.31 4.24
CA LEU A 17 -4.31 17.61 3.68
C LEU A 17 -4.16 17.70 2.15
N PRO A 18 -3.03 17.27 1.53
CA PRO A 18 -2.89 17.30 0.07
C PRO A 18 -3.81 16.31 -0.65
N LEU A 19 -4.10 15.14 -0.05
CA LEU A 19 -4.99 14.15 -0.65
C LEU A 19 -6.44 14.66 -0.68
N CYS A 20 -6.93 15.24 0.42
CA CYS A 20 -8.26 15.85 0.49
C CYS A 20 -8.44 16.99 -0.53
N ILE A 21 -7.42 17.84 -0.71
CA ILE A 21 -7.50 18.94 -1.69
C ILE A 21 -7.54 18.39 -3.13
N LYS A 22 -6.75 17.36 -3.41
CA LYS A 22 -6.61 16.83 -4.78
C LYS A 22 -7.81 16.00 -5.23
N PHE A 23 -8.38 15.19 -4.34
CA PHE A 23 -9.47 14.25 -4.63
C PHE A 23 -10.77 14.66 -3.94
N GLN A 24 -11.07 15.97 -3.89
CA GLN A 24 -12.25 16.51 -3.19
C GLN A 24 -13.60 15.94 -3.66
N HIS A 25 -13.67 15.49 -4.91
CA HIS A 25 -14.89 14.93 -5.52
C HIS A 25 -15.07 13.44 -5.24
N ASP A 26 -14.01 12.73 -4.82
CA ASP A 26 -14.07 11.29 -4.51
C ASP A 26 -13.41 11.02 -3.15
N MET A 27 -14.21 11.23 -2.10
CA MET A 27 -13.77 11.05 -0.71
C MET A 27 -13.47 9.57 -0.39
N LEU A 28 -14.13 8.63 -1.06
CA LEU A 28 -13.91 7.21 -0.84
C LEU A 28 -12.50 6.82 -1.31
N TYR A 29 -12.06 7.39 -2.45
CA TYR A 29 -10.71 7.23 -2.94
C TYR A 29 -9.65 7.82 -2.01
N VAL A 30 -9.95 8.97 -1.37
CA VAL A 30 -9.07 9.56 -0.34
C VAL A 30 -8.88 8.61 0.84
N VAL A 31 -9.97 8.02 1.37
CA VAL A 31 -9.89 7.06 2.48
C VAL A 31 -9.05 5.85 2.12
N PHE A 32 -9.20 5.33 0.89
CA PHE A 32 -8.38 4.24 0.36
C PHE A 32 -6.89 4.59 0.31
N LEU A 33 -6.54 5.78 -0.21
CA LEU A 33 -5.15 6.23 -0.26
C LEU A 33 -4.56 6.44 1.15
N ILE A 34 -5.34 7.00 2.08
CA ILE A 34 -4.92 7.16 3.47
C ILE A 34 -4.70 5.79 4.13
N ALA A 35 -5.56 4.80 3.87
CA ALA A 35 -5.36 3.44 4.36
C ALA A 35 -4.04 2.83 3.85
N GLY A 36 -3.67 3.07 2.59
CA GLY A 36 -2.37 2.64 2.05
C GLY A 36 -1.17 3.39 2.66
N VAL A 37 -1.31 4.69 2.93
CA VAL A 37 -0.30 5.48 3.67
C VAL A 37 -0.11 4.91 5.08
N LEU A 38 -1.20 4.60 5.79
CA LEU A 38 -1.15 3.97 7.11
C LEU A 38 -0.51 2.58 7.04
N ALA A 39 -0.85 1.76 6.05
CA ALA A 39 -0.26 0.43 5.87
C ALA A 39 1.27 0.47 5.66
N THR A 40 1.80 1.57 5.10
CA THR A 40 3.22 1.71 4.77
C THR A 40 4.02 2.42 5.86
N PHE A 41 3.47 3.49 6.44
CA PHE A 41 4.21 4.40 7.32
C PHE A 41 3.79 4.35 8.79
N LYS A 42 2.72 3.60 9.15
CA LYS A 42 2.35 3.43 10.56
C LYS A 42 3.45 2.69 11.31
N PRO A 43 3.88 3.17 12.50
CA PRO A 43 4.82 2.44 13.33
C PRO A 43 4.19 1.13 13.81
N TYR A 44 4.95 0.03 13.73
CA TYR A 44 4.48 -1.33 14.02
C TYR A 44 3.22 -1.71 13.22
N PRO A 45 3.33 -1.78 11.88
CA PRO A 45 2.22 -2.19 11.05
C PRO A 45 1.86 -3.66 11.35
N THR A 46 0.57 -3.93 11.45
CA THR A 46 0.03 -5.28 11.56
C THR A 46 -0.22 -5.84 10.16
N LEU A 47 -0.30 -7.16 10.01
CA LEU A 47 -0.60 -7.78 8.71
C LEU A 47 -1.97 -7.35 8.16
N SER A 48 -2.90 -6.96 9.04
CA SER A 48 -4.23 -6.46 8.66
C SER A 48 -4.20 -5.10 7.99
N ASP A 49 -3.22 -4.23 8.27
CA ASP A 49 -3.17 -2.89 7.67
C ASP A 49 -2.99 -2.95 6.13
N PRO A 50 -1.94 -3.60 5.57
CA PRO A 50 -1.81 -3.77 4.12
C PRO A 50 -2.84 -4.75 3.55
N GLY A 51 -3.32 -5.73 4.33
CA GLY A 51 -4.40 -6.62 3.90
C GLY A 51 -5.70 -5.87 3.60
N LEU A 52 -6.09 -4.93 4.48
CA LEU A 52 -7.23 -4.05 4.27
C LEU A 52 -7.02 -3.19 3.01
N PHE A 53 -5.87 -2.53 2.89
CA PHE A 53 -5.54 -1.71 1.72
C PHE A 53 -5.63 -2.50 0.40
N LEU A 54 -5.01 -3.68 0.31
CA LEU A 54 -5.04 -4.52 -0.88
C LEU A 54 -6.45 -5.02 -1.20
N SER A 55 -7.28 -5.33 -0.20
CA SER A 55 -8.67 -5.73 -0.41
C SER A 55 -9.53 -4.60 -1.00
N MET A 56 -9.29 -3.36 -0.56
CA MET A 56 -10.02 -2.18 -1.02
C MET A 56 -9.71 -1.81 -2.47
N VAL A 57 -8.59 -2.30 -3.04
CA VAL A 57 -8.29 -2.12 -4.48
C VAL A 57 -9.43 -2.62 -5.36
N SER A 58 -10.16 -3.65 -4.92
CA SER A 58 -11.31 -4.21 -5.65
C SER A 58 -12.51 -3.27 -5.78
N LEU A 59 -12.57 -2.21 -4.98
CA LEU A 59 -13.63 -1.20 -5.04
C LEU A 59 -13.46 -0.24 -6.23
N PHE A 60 -12.26 -0.13 -6.79
CA PHE A 60 -11.93 0.87 -7.81
C PHE A 60 -11.43 0.23 -9.12
N PRO A 61 -12.27 -0.55 -9.82
CA PRO A 61 -11.88 -1.22 -11.07
C PRO A 61 -11.46 -0.23 -12.17
N GLU A 62 -11.97 1.00 -12.12
CA GLU A 62 -11.58 2.12 -12.99
C GLU A 62 -10.08 2.47 -12.95
N THR A 63 -9.40 2.11 -11.86
CA THR A 63 -7.97 2.40 -11.68
C THR A 63 -7.05 1.34 -12.31
N TYR A 64 -7.56 0.15 -12.59
CA TYR A 64 -6.76 -0.97 -13.12
C TYR A 64 -6.00 -0.68 -14.42
N PRO A 65 -6.61 -0.03 -15.45
CA PRO A 65 -5.91 0.23 -16.70
C PRO A 65 -4.77 1.26 -16.58
N PHE A 66 -4.75 2.05 -15.51
CA PHE A 66 -3.75 3.11 -15.32
C PHE A 66 -2.64 2.75 -14.31
N LEU A 67 -2.64 1.52 -13.78
CA LEU A 67 -1.55 1.02 -12.93
C LEU A 67 -0.25 0.97 -13.74
N ARG A 68 0.84 1.50 -13.17
CA ARG A 68 2.10 1.64 -13.90
C ARG A 68 2.88 0.34 -13.93
N HIS A 69 3.00 -0.36 -12.80
CA HIS A 69 3.79 -1.59 -12.69
C HIS A 69 3.07 -2.71 -11.89
N PRO A 70 1.82 -3.08 -12.26
CA PRO A 70 1.01 -4.01 -11.46
C PRO A 70 1.63 -5.41 -11.32
N PHE A 71 2.26 -5.92 -12.38
CA PHE A 71 2.92 -7.24 -12.35
C PHE A 71 4.11 -7.27 -11.38
N VAL A 72 4.90 -6.19 -11.34
CA VAL A 72 6.07 -6.09 -10.45
C VAL A 72 5.59 -6.02 -9.00
N THR A 73 4.61 -5.15 -8.74
CA THR A 73 4.00 -4.99 -7.42
C THR A 73 3.41 -6.32 -6.92
N PHE A 74 2.70 -7.07 -7.77
CA PHE A 74 2.17 -8.39 -7.42
C PHE A 74 3.28 -9.40 -7.09
N LEU A 75 4.33 -9.46 -7.91
CA LEU A 75 5.42 -10.41 -7.71
C LEU A 75 6.20 -10.13 -6.41
N LEU A 76 6.36 -8.86 -6.03
CA LEU A 76 6.95 -8.48 -4.74
C LEU A 76 6.11 -8.92 -3.54
N HIS A 77 4.78 -8.80 -3.63
CA HIS A 77 3.87 -9.31 -2.60
C HIS A 77 3.90 -10.84 -2.52
N LEU A 78 3.92 -11.53 -3.67
CA LEU A 78 4.00 -12.99 -3.70
C LEU A 78 5.33 -13.50 -3.13
N HIS A 79 6.43 -12.85 -3.48
CA HIS A 79 7.76 -13.14 -2.94
C HIS A 79 7.80 -12.99 -1.42
N SER A 80 7.30 -11.87 -0.89
CA SER A 80 7.28 -11.62 0.55
C SER A 80 6.32 -12.56 1.28
N ALA A 81 5.12 -12.79 0.78
CA ALA A 81 4.13 -13.68 1.40
C ALA A 81 4.64 -15.13 1.58
N LEU A 82 5.47 -15.62 0.65
CA LEU A 82 6.06 -16.96 0.73
C LEU A 82 7.31 -16.99 1.64
N LEU A 83 8.19 -15.99 1.54
CA LEU A 83 9.47 -16.01 2.25
C LEU A 83 9.39 -15.58 3.71
N LEU A 84 8.46 -14.68 4.08
CA LEU A 84 8.27 -14.29 5.48
C LEU A 84 8.02 -15.48 6.41
N PRO A 85 7.02 -16.35 6.19
CA PRO A 85 6.78 -17.49 7.07
C PRO A 85 7.91 -18.52 7.01
N LEU A 86 8.53 -18.71 5.83
CA LEU A 86 9.66 -19.63 5.66
C LEU A 86 10.86 -19.21 6.51
N PHE A 87 11.32 -17.96 6.38
CA PHE A 87 12.46 -17.47 7.15
C PHE A 87 12.13 -17.29 8.63
N HIS A 88 10.88 -16.96 8.98
CA HIS A 88 10.42 -16.95 10.36
C HIS A 88 10.59 -18.32 11.00
N HIS A 89 10.13 -19.39 10.33
CA HIS A 89 10.25 -20.76 10.83
C HIS A 89 11.71 -21.23 10.91
N LEU A 90 12.53 -20.95 9.90
CA LEU A 90 13.94 -21.32 9.88
C LEU A 90 14.73 -20.64 11.00
N TRP A 91 14.42 -19.37 11.29
CA TRP A 91 15.11 -18.60 12.32
C TRP A 91 14.63 -18.96 13.73
N LEU A 92 13.32 -18.90 14.00
CA LEU A 92 12.79 -19.04 15.36
C LEU A 92 12.53 -20.49 15.78
N SER A 93 12.10 -21.35 14.86
CA SER A 93 11.76 -22.74 15.20
C SER A 93 12.95 -23.68 15.00
N GLN A 94 13.63 -23.60 13.86
CA GLN A 94 14.74 -24.52 13.56
C GLN A 94 16.11 -24.02 14.03
N GLY A 95 16.27 -22.72 14.25
CA GLY A 95 17.55 -22.13 14.67
C GLY A 95 18.67 -22.20 13.62
N THR A 96 18.37 -22.65 12.40
CA THR A 96 19.31 -22.79 11.28
C THR A 96 19.35 -21.54 10.39
N GLY A 97 18.30 -20.71 10.44
CA GLY A 97 18.17 -19.49 9.65
C GLY A 97 18.80 -18.27 10.32
N ASN A 98 19.46 -17.41 9.52
CA ASN A 98 19.98 -16.13 9.97
C ASN A 98 18.87 -15.06 9.99
N ALA A 99 18.80 -14.26 11.07
CA ALA A 99 17.87 -13.14 11.22
C ALA A 99 17.93 -12.12 10.08
N ASN A 100 19.08 -11.96 9.43
CA ASN A 100 19.26 -11.06 8.29
C ASN A 100 18.37 -11.43 7.10
N PHE A 101 18.11 -12.73 6.86
CA PHE A 101 17.23 -13.16 5.77
C PHE A 101 15.77 -12.83 6.06
N PHE A 102 15.35 -12.99 7.33
CA PHE A 102 14.02 -12.56 7.75
C PHE A 102 13.86 -11.04 7.62
N TYR A 103 14.86 -10.27 8.08
CA TYR A 103 14.88 -8.81 7.92
C TYR A 103 14.80 -8.38 6.45
N ALA A 104 15.60 -8.98 5.56
CA ALA A 104 15.57 -8.69 4.14
C ALA A 104 14.18 -8.95 3.52
N SER A 105 13.53 -10.05 3.89
CA SER A 105 12.17 -10.35 3.42
C SER A 105 11.14 -9.32 3.91
N THR A 106 11.26 -8.85 5.16
CA THR A 106 10.38 -7.78 5.68
C THR A 106 10.61 -6.43 4.96
N LEU A 107 11.83 -6.12 4.53
CA LEU A 107 12.10 -4.94 3.71
C LEU A 107 11.43 -5.04 2.33
N VAL A 108 11.47 -6.22 1.71
CA VAL A 108 10.78 -6.45 0.42
C VAL A 108 9.27 -6.28 0.59
N PHE A 109 8.68 -6.74 1.70
CA PHE A 109 7.27 -6.51 2.01
C PHE A 109 6.94 -5.01 2.21
N GLY A 110 7.80 -4.27 2.89
CA GLY A 110 7.65 -2.81 3.00
C GLY A 110 7.70 -2.11 1.64
N MET A 111 8.65 -2.51 0.78
CA MET A 111 8.75 -1.99 -0.59
C MET A 111 7.55 -2.39 -1.45
N SER A 112 6.98 -3.58 -1.27
CA SER A 112 5.80 -4.01 -2.02
C SER A 112 4.58 -3.15 -1.66
N ASN A 113 4.36 -2.89 -0.37
CA ASN A 113 3.28 -1.99 0.09
C ASN A 113 3.46 -0.57 -0.46
N GLY A 114 4.69 -0.05 -0.43
CA GLY A 114 5.01 1.25 -1.02
C GLY A 114 4.79 1.29 -2.54
N ALA A 115 5.17 0.24 -3.26
CA ALA A 115 4.92 0.13 -4.70
C ALA A 115 3.42 0.11 -5.03
N ALA A 116 2.61 -0.64 -4.27
CA ALA A 116 1.16 -0.65 -4.44
C ALA A 116 0.51 0.70 -4.16
N LEU A 117 0.96 1.40 -3.12
CA LEU A 117 0.51 2.77 -2.84
C LEU A 117 0.87 3.73 -3.97
N LEU A 118 2.08 3.65 -4.51
CA LEU A 118 2.51 4.50 -5.62
C LEU A 118 1.72 4.21 -6.91
N ASP A 119 1.49 2.94 -7.23
CA ASP A 119 0.65 2.53 -8.36
C ASP A 119 -0.78 3.06 -8.20
N ALA A 120 -1.35 2.97 -7.00
CA ALA A 120 -2.66 3.52 -6.68
C ALA A 120 -2.69 5.04 -6.88
N VAL A 121 -1.80 5.79 -6.23
CA VAL A 121 -1.74 7.27 -6.35
C VAL A 121 -1.55 7.70 -7.81
N TRP A 122 -0.68 7.02 -8.55
CA TRP A 122 -0.45 7.30 -9.97
C TRP A 122 -1.71 7.08 -10.80
N SER A 123 -2.38 5.95 -10.59
CA SER A 123 -3.60 5.62 -11.30
C SER A 123 -4.72 6.61 -10.98
N GLY A 124 -4.96 6.91 -9.70
CA GLY A 124 -5.96 7.90 -9.29
C GLY A 124 -5.69 9.29 -9.87
N LEU A 125 -4.43 9.72 -9.90
CA LEU A 125 -4.06 11.00 -10.52
C LEU A 125 -4.36 11.01 -12.03
N ARG A 126 -4.16 9.87 -12.71
CA ARG A 126 -4.44 9.72 -14.14
C ARG A 126 -5.93 9.67 -14.44
N VAL A 127 -6.73 9.06 -13.57
CA VAL A 127 -8.20 9.09 -13.67
C VAL A 127 -8.73 10.50 -13.41
N ALA A 128 -8.22 11.21 -12.40
CA ALA A 128 -8.68 12.54 -12.04
C ALA A 128 -8.28 13.64 -13.05
N ILE A 129 -7.19 13.48 -13.80
CA ILE A 129 -6.68 14.47 -14.76
C ILE A 129 -6.93 14.07 -16.23
N GLY A 130 -6.92 12.77 -16.53
CA GLY A 130 -7.09 12.24 -17.88
C GLY A 130 -8.55 12.23 -18.31
N LYS A 131 -8.81 12.44 -19.61
CA LYS A 131 -10.14 12.15 -20.17
C LYS A 131 -10.39 10.65 -20.05
N VAL A 132 -11.33 10.26 -19.19
CA VAL A 132 -11.83 8.88 -19.11
C VAL A 132 -12.42 8.54 -20.49
N PRO A 133 -12.02 7.41 -21.13
CA PRO A 133 -12.71 6.93 -22.32
C PRO A 133 -14.16 6.61 -21.96
N GLN A 134 -15.12 7.21 -22.68
CA GLN A 134 -16.58 7.18 -22.44
C GLN A 134 -17.20 5.77 -22.28
N THR A 135 -16.47 4.70 -22.57
CA THR A 135 -16.93 3.31 -22.40
C THR A 135 -16.87 2.82 -20.94
N LEU A 136 -16.20 3.55 -20.04
CA LEU A 136 -16.01 3.21 -18.61
C LEU A 136 -16.62 4.25 -17.67
N ASP A 137 -17.51 5.12 -18.16
CA ASP A 137 -18.31 6.02 -17.34
C ASP A 137 -19.33 5.18 -16.55
N VAL A 138 -18.87 4.52 -15.48
CA VAL A 138 -19.76 4.03 -14.43
C VAL A 138 -20.23 5.29 -13.72
N VAL A 139 -21.40 5.75 -14.14
CA VAL A 139 -22.16 6.88 -13.62
C VAL A 139 -21.91 7.06 -12.11
N GLN A 140 -21.00 7.96 -11.76
CA GLN A 140 -20.90 8.55 -10.43
C GLN A 140 -21.85 9.76 -10.46
N GLU A 141 -23.10 9.53 -10.05
CA GLU A 141 -24.06 10.62 -9.74
C GLU A 141 -23.79 11.21 -8.36
#